data_AF-A3XJT1-F1
#
_entry.id   AF-A3XJT1-F1
#
_cell.length_a   1.000
_cell.length_b   1.000
_cell.length_c   1.000
_cell.angle_alpha   90.00
_cell.angle_beta   90.00
_cell.angle_gamma   90.00
#
_symmetry.space_group_name_H-M   'P 1'
#
loop_
_entity.id
_entity.type
_entity.pdbx_description
1 polymer ?
#
loop_
_entity_poly.entity_id
_entity_poly.type
_entity_poly.pdbx_seq_one_letter_code
_entity_poly.pdbx_strand_id
1 'polypeptide(L)'
;MTKQNTAPVLFLNAQKARLSGKLISLKEKMLLNVSYNNPEVTRKINNEVGKPFTLRERIKMKGIGSSKLFITSTSIEIHNLLILDSYVNTCNIEMRPSGIIVGFRSLLESYALIIPYYKLRLYKGKAEEYSIYRDHYFIKIRAKANDKATHKFIKKVMDYKAENLPLGPEDL
;
A
#
# COMPACT_ATOMS: atom_id res chain seq x y z
N MET A 1 -50.83 -1.30 -29.89
CA MET A 1 -49.90 -0.50 -29.07
C MET A 1 -49.52 -1.31 -27.83
N THR A 2 -48.38 -1.97 -27.82
CA THR A 2 -47.90 -2.74 -26.67
C THR A 2 -46.57 -2.15 -26.21
N LYS A 3 -46.59 -1.39 -25.12
CA LYS A 3 -45.37 -0.92 -24.45
C LYS A 3 -44.69 -2.14 -23.82
N GLN A 4 -43.60 -2.61 -24.43
CA GLN A 4 -42.75 -3.62 -23.81
C GLN A 4 -42.14 -3.04 -22.52
N ASN A 5 -42.37 -3.72 -21.41
CA ASN A 5 -41.96 -3.31 -20.08
C ASN A 5 -40.44 -3.53 -19.90
N THR A 6 -39.65 -2.47 -20.05
CA THR A 6 -38.17 -2.48 -20.02
C THR A 6 -37.57 -2.45 -18.60
N ALA A 7 -38.40 -2.30 -17.56
CA ALA A 7 -37.96 -2.22 -16.17
C ALA A 7 -37.09 -3.41 -15.68
N PRO A 8 -37.41 -4.69 -15.96
CA PRO A 8 -36.65 -5.80 -15.37
C PRO A 8 -35.21 -5.92 -15.89
N VAL A 9 -34.95 -5.53 -17.15
CA VAL A 9 -33.59 -5.56 -17.74
C VAL A 9 -32.72 -4.44 -17.16
N LEU A 10 -33.29 -3.25 -16.97
CA LEU A 10 -32.62 -2.11 -16.32
C LEU A 10 -32.25 -2.42 -14.86
N PHE A 11 -33.14 -3.07 -14.11
CA PHE A 11 -32.87 -3.49 -12.73
C PHE A 11 -31.74 -4.52 -12.64
N LEU A 12 -31.72 -5.53 -13.51
CA LEU A 12 -30.68 -6.57 -13.50
C LEU A 12 -29.29 -6.00 -13.87
N ASN A 13 -29.24 -5.09 -14.84
CA ASN A 13 -28.00 -4.40 -15.22
C ASN A 13 -27.46 -3.49 -14.11
N ALA A 14 -28.34 -2.76 -13.41
CA ALA A 14 -27.98 -1.95 -12.25
C ALA A 14 -27.43 -2.81 -11.08
N GLN A 15 -28.04 -3.97 -10.83
CA GLN A 15 -27.52 -4.92 -9.83
C GLN A 15 -26.15 -5.48 -10.23
N LYS A 16 -25.95 -5.83 -11.50
CA LYS A 16 -24.67 -6.36 -12.01
C LYS A 16 -23.55 -5.30 -11.96
N ALA A 17 -23.86 -4.04 -12.30
CA ALA A 17 -22.92 -2.92 -12.17
C ALA A 17 -22.57 -2.64 -10.69
N ARG A 18 -23.55 -2.70 -9.78
CA ARG A 18 -23.32 -2.53 -8.34
C ARG A 18 -22.50 -3.66 -7.73
N LEU A 19 -22.74 -4.92 -8.11
CA LEU A 19 -21.91 -6.05 -7.70
C LEU A 19 -20.50 -5.95 -8.27
N SER A 20 -20.34 -5.57 -9.54
CA SER A 20 -19.04 -5.34 -10.17
C SER A 20 -18.26 -4.24 -9.43
N GLY A 21 -18.88 -3.09 -9.18
CA GLY A 21 -18.28 -1.99 -8.42
C GLY A 21 -17.92 -2.37 -6.99
N LYS A 22 -18.75 -3.18 -6.32
CA LYS A 22 -18.46 -3.72 -4.98
C LYS A 22 -17.31 -4.73 -5.00
N LEU A 23 -17.23 -5.57 -6.03
CA LEU A 23 -16.15 -6.55 -6.22
C LEU A 23 -14.83 -5.85 -6.56
N ILE A 24 -14.87 -4.79 -7.36
CA ILE A 24 -13.72 -3.91 -7.64
C ILE A 24 -13.27 -3.21 -6.35
N SER A 25 -14.18 -2.61 -5.59
CA SER A 25 -13.88 -1.97 -4.29
C SER A 25 -13.28 -2.94 -3.26
N LEU A 26 -13.76 -4.19 -3.20
CA LEU A 26 -13.21 -5.24 -2.32
C LEU A 26 -11.83 -5.74 -2.80
N LYS A 27 -11.59 -5.77 -4.11
CA LYS A 27 -10.27 -6.05 -4.68
C LYS A 27 -9.29 -4.90 -4.43
N GLU A 28 -9.76 -3.66 -4.45
CA GLU A 28 -8.95 -2.44 -4.31
C GLU A 28 -8.55 -2.08 -2.87
N LYS A 29 -9.25 -2.61 -1.86
CA LYS A 29 -8.81 -2.47 -0.46
C LYS A 29 -7.56 -3.32 -0.22
N MET A 30 -6.41 -2.66 -0.39
CA MET A 30 -5.08 -3.17 -0.06
C MET A 30 -4.52 -2.59 1.24
N LEU A 31 -5.42 -2.01 2.05
CA LEU A 31 -5.25 -1.82 3.48
C LEU A 31 -5.78 -3.07 4.18
N LEU A 32 -4.89 -3.92 4.69
CA LEU A 32 -5.21 -5.25 5.20
C LEU A 32 -4.85 -5.36 6.69
N ASN A 33 -5.69 -6.05 7.47
CA ASN A 33 -5.29 -6.54 8.78
C ASN A 33 -4.44 -7.81 8.60
N VAL A 34 -3.24 -7.81 9.16
CA VAL A 34 -2.22 -8.87 9.04
C VAL A 34 -1.84 -9.47 10.39
N SER A 35 -2.68 -9.27 11.42
CA SER A 35 -2.42 -9.75 12.79
C SER A 35 -2.41 -11.27 12.89
N TYR A 36 -3.25 -11.93 12.11
CA TYR A 36 -3.43 -13.37 12.11
C TYR A 36 -2.84 -14.01 10.86
N ASN A 37 -2.34 -15.25 11.02
CA ASN A 37 -1.87 -16.04 9.89
C ASN A 37 -3.07 -16.44 9.02
N ASN A 38 -3.34 -15.67 7.97
CA ASN A 38 -4.37 -15.94 7.00
C ASN A 38 -3.73 -16.23 5.63
N PRO A 39 -3.84 -17.48 5.11
CA PRO A 39 -3.27 -17.85 3.82
C PRO A 39 -3.83 -17.07 2.62
N GLU A 40 -5.09 -16.64 2.68
CA GLU A 40 -5.70 -15.83 1.62
C GLU A 40 -5.13 -14.41 1.61
N VAL A 41 -4.98 -13.79 2.77
CA VAL A 41 -4.31 -12.47 2.90
C VAL A 41 -2.87 -12.59 2.41
N THR A 42 -2.15 -13.63 2.81
CA THR A 42 -0.77 -13.88 2.37
C THR A 42 -0.67 -14.05 0.86
N ARG A 43 -1.60 -14.80 0.25
CA ARG A 43 -1.68 -14.95 -1.20
C ARG A 43 -1.99 -13.62 -1.89
N LYS A 44 -2.92 -12.82 -1.36
CA LYS A 44 -3.26 -11.48 -1.89
C LYS A 44 -2.03 -10.56 -1.88
N ILE A 45 -1.29 -10.51 -0.76
CA ILE A 45 -0.06 -9.73 -0.63
C ILE A 45 1.00 -10.22 -1.64
N ASN A 46 1.26 -11.52 -1.69
CA ASN A 46 2.28 -12.09 -2.57
C ASN A 46 1.96 -11.87 -4.06
N ASN A 47 0.68 -11.91 -4.44
CA ASN A 47 0.26 -11.62 -5.81
C ASN A 47 0.45 -10.14 -6.17
N GLU A 48 0.27 -9.24 -5.20
CA GLU A 48 0.35 -7.79 -5.43
C GLU A 48 1.79 -7.28 -5.47
N VAL A 49 2.64 -7.72 -4.54
CA VAL A 49 4.00 -7.17 -4.35
C VAL A 49 5.12 -8.20 -4.45
N GLY A 50 4.79 -9.45 -4.78
CA GLY A 50 5.74 -10.56 -4.83
C GLY A 50 5.98 -11.21 -3.47
N LYS A 51 6.59 -12.41 -3.48
CA LYS A 51 6.99 -13.15 -2.26
C LYS A 51 8.08 -12.40 -1.48
N PRO A 52 8.29 -12.71 -0.18
CA PRO A 52 9.35 -12.06 0.59
C PRO A 52 10.71 -12.40 -0.03
N PHE A 53 11.63 -11.44 -0.02
CA PHE A 53 13.02 -11.75 -0.37
C PHE A 53 13.54 -12.88 0.51
N THR A 54 14.29 -13.79 -0.09
CA THR A 54 15.04 -14.84 0.58
C THR A 54 16.12 -14.25 1.49
N LEU A 55 16.64 -15.03 2.44
CA LEU A 55 17.69 -14.55 3.34
C LEU A 55 18.93 -14.08 2.59
N ARG A 56 19.33 -14.78 1.52
CA ARG A 56 20.47 -14.42 0.68
C ARG A 56 20.26 -13.06 -0.01
N GLU A 57 19.08 -12.82 -0.58
CA GLU A 57 18.74 -11.54 -1.20
C GLU A 57 18.74 -10.39 -0.18
N ARG A 58 18.19 -10.61 1.01
CA ARG A 58 18.18 -9.61 2.09
C ARG A 58 19.60 -9.17 2.48
N ILE A 59 20.52 -10.12 2.56
CA ILE A 59 21.94 -9.84 2.86
C ILE A 59 22.57 -9.06 1.71
N LYS A 60 22.38 -9.50 0.46
CA LYS A 60 22.89 -8.81 -0.74
C LYS A 60 22.38 -7.35 -0.82
N MET A 61 21.13 -7.13 -0.44
CA MET A 61 20.50 -5.81 -0.41
C MET A 61 20.93 -4.97 0.80
N LYS A 62 21.66 -5.51 1.77
CA LYS A 62 21.99 -4.83 3.04
C LYS A 62 20.74 -4.42 3.83
N GLY A 63 19.81 -5.36 3.99
CA GLY A 63 18.50 -5.16 4.63
C GLY A 63 17.40 -4.79 3.63
N ILE A 64 16.14 -4.97 4.00
CA ILE A 64 14.98 -4.67 3.13
C ILE A 64 13.89 -3.85 3.85
N GLY A 65 14.06 -3.62 5.15
CA GLY A 65 13.12 -2.87 5.99
C GLY A 65 13.69 -1.53 6.41
N SER A 66 12.80 -0.56 6.65
CA SER A 66 13.14 0.70 7.31
C SER A 66 13.35 0.50 8.80
N SER A 67 13.98 1.48 9.45
CA SER A 67 13.80 1.71 10.90
C SER A 67 12.35 2.07 11.21
N LYS A 68 12.00 2.20 12.50
CA LYS A 68 10.72 2.75 12.93
C LYS A 68 10.58 4.20 12.45
N LEU A 69 9.51 4.50 11.71
CA LEU A 69 9.21 5.81 11.14
C LEU A 69 8.01 6.42 11.87
N PHE A 70 8.06 7.73 12.14
CA PHE A 70 6.97 8.44 12.78
C PHE A 70 5.98 8.95 11.75
N ILE A 71 4.70 8.62 11.93
CA ILE A 71 3.63 9.08 11.06
C ILE A 71 3.26 10.52 11.45
N THR A 72 3.19 11.41 10.46
CA THR A 72 2.78 12.81 10.65
C THR A 72 1.35 13.07 10.20
N SER A 73 0.87 12.36 9.17
CA SER A 73 -0.47 12.51 8.62
C SER A 73 -0.84 11.31 7.76
N THR A 74 -2.13 11.00 7.61
CA THR A 74 -2.61 9.87 6.81
C THR A 74 -3.96 10.16 6.15
N SER A 75 -4.37 9.31 5.21
CA SER A 75 -5.76 9.32 4.72
C SER A 75 -6.74 8.97 5.84
N ILE A 76 -8.01 9.32 5.66
CA ILE A 76 -9.04 9.22 6.70
C ILE A 76 -9.25 7.77 7.16
N GLU A 77 -9.15 6.80 6.26
CA GLU A 77 -9.32 5.38 6.56
C GLU A 77 -8.22 4.88 7.51
N ILE A 78 -6.98 5.29 7.25
CA ILE A 78 -5.83 4.94 8.09
C ILE A 78 -5.87 5.74 9.39
N HIS A 79 -6.28 7.01 9.33
CA HIS A 79 -6.42 7.86 10.51
C HIS A 79 -7.42 7.26 11.50
N ASN A 80 -8.58 6.81 11.00
CA ASN A 80 -9.62 6.18 11.80
C ASN A 80 -9.15 4.89 12.49
N LEU A 81 -8.14 4.20 11.96
CA LEU A 81 -7.50 3.08 12.65
C LEU A 81 -6.50 3.58 13.71
N LEU A 82 -5.67 4.56 13.36
CA LEU A 82 -4.61 5.06 14.24
C LEU A 82 -5.16 5.76 15.50
N ILE A 83 -6.28 6.49 15.40
CA ILE A 83 -6.88 7.19 16.56
C ILE A 83 -7.53 6.26 17.59
N LEU A 84 -7.73 4.99 17.25
CA LEU A 84 -8.24 4.00 18.20
C LEU A 84 -7.20 3.67 19.27
N ASP A 85 -5.93 3.95 18.99
CA ASP A 85 -4.80 3.68 19.87
C ASP A 85 -4.29 4.98 20.52
N SER A 86 -3.78 4.88 21.75
CA SER A 86 -3.19 6.01 22.49
C SER A 86 -1.69 6.18 22.27
N TYR A 87 -1.05 5.26 21.54
CA TYR A 87 0.38 5.30 21.27
C TYR A 87 0.78 6.29 20.17
N VAL A 88 2.07 6.62 20.16
CA VAL A 88 2.67 7.40 19.07
C VAL A 88 2.56 6.61 17.75
N ASN A 89 1.86 7.22 16.79
CA ASN A 89 1.66 6.64 15.47
C ASN A 89 2.97 6.45 14.73
N THR A 90 3.31 5.19 14.45
CA THR A 90 4.53 4.80 13.77
C THR A 90 4.26 3.72 12.74
N CYS A 91 5.11 3.66 11.72
CA CYS A 91 5.08 2.64 10.70
C CYS A 91 6.48 2.11 10.38
N ASN A 92 6.53 1.01 9.64
CA ASN A 92 7.71 0.48 9.00
C ASN A 92 7.41 0.21 7.52
N ILE A 93 8.45 0.28 6.69
CA ILE A 93 8.36 -0.04 5.26
C ILE A 93 9.21 -1.28 5.01
N GLU A 94 8.61 -2.31 4.41
CA GLU A 94 9.32 -3.49 3.90
C GLU A 94 9.32 -3.45 2.37
N MET A 95 10.51 -3.58 1.76
CA MET A 95 10.66 -3.78 0.33
C MET A 95 10.30 -5.21 -0.06
N ARG A 96 9.65 -5.34 -1.21
CA ARG A 96 9.31 -6.60 -1.88
C ARG A 96 9.72 -6.54 -3.35
N PRO A 97 9.84 -7.68 -4.06
CA PRO A 97 10.24 -7.68 -5.46
C PRO A 97 9.40 -6.79 -6.36
N SER A 98 8.09 -6.70 -6.13
CA SER A 98 7.15 -5.95 -6.99
C SER A 98 6.49 -4.76 -6.28
N GLY A 99 6.96 -4.38 -5.08
CA GLY A 99 6.40 -3.24 -4.36
C GLY A 99 6.95 -3.06 -2.95
N ILE A 100 6.18 -2.37 -2.11
CA ILE A 100 6.46 -2.19 -0.69
C ILE A 100 5.25 -2.55 0.15
N ILE A 101 5.51 -2.82 1.43
CA ILE A 101 4.48 -2.96 2.46
C ILE A 101 4.74 -1.88 3.50
N VAL A 102 3.76 -1.02 3.76
CA VAL A 102 3.80 -0.05 4.86
C VAL A 102 2.99 -0.61 6.02
N GLY A 103 3.67 -1.17 7.01
CA GLY A 103 3.06 -1.75 8.21
C GLY A 103 2.91 -0.73 9.33
N PHE A 104 1.79 -0.76 10.04
CA PHE A 104 1.55 0.05 11.24
C PHE A 104 0.65 -0.72 12.21
N ARG A 105 0.57 -0.26 13.45
CA ARG A 105 -0.29 -0.87 14.48
C ARG A 105 -1.44 0.04 14.86
N SER A 106 -2.53 -0.59 15.26
CA SER A 106 -3.68 0.04 15.90
C SER A 106 -4.16 -0.91 16.99
N LEU A 107 -4.16 -0.48 18.24
CA LEU A 107 -4.43 -1.32 19.40
C LEU A 107 -3.47 -2.53 19.42
N LEU A 108 -4.02 -3.74 19.46
CA LEU A 108 -3.29 -5.00 19.41
C LEU A 108 -3.21 -5.60 18.00
N GLU A 109 -3.69 -4.87 16.99
CA GLU A 109 -3.74 -5.34 15.62
C GLU A 109 -2.64 -4.70 14.76
N SER A 110 -2.11 -5.49 13.83
CA SER A 110 -1.15 -5.04 12.83
C SER A 110 -1.85 -4.89 11.48
N TYR A 111 -1.74 -3.69 10.91
CA TYR A 111 -2.29 -3.35 9.61
C TYR A 111 -1.15 -3.11 8.61
N ALA A 112 -1.43 -3.36 7.34
CA ALA A 112 -0.48 -3.20 6.26
C ALA A 112 -1.16 -2.54 5.06
N LEU A 113 -0.60 -1.42 4.60
CA LEU A 113 -0.89 -0.86 3.30
C LEU A 113 0.08 -1.48 2.29
N ILE A 114 -0.44 -2.36 1.44
CA ILE A 114 0.33 -3.03 0.38
C ILE A 114 0.39 -2.08 -0.80
N ILE A 115 1.57 -1.83 -1.39
CA ILE A 115 1.71 -0.87 -2.50
C ILE A 115 2.63 -1.44 -3.59
N PRO A 116 2.11 -1.86 -4.75
CA PRO A 116 2.95 -2.28 -5.86
C PRO A 116 3.67 -1.08 -6.47
N TYR A 117 4.84 -1.31 -7.05
CA TYR A 117 5.69 -0.23 -7.54
C TYR A 117 5.03 0.64 -8.61
N TYR A 118 4.19 0.06 -9.48
CA TYR A 118 3.46 0.80 -10.51
C TYR A 118 2.39 1.74 -9.94
N LYS A 119 1.88 1.51 -8.72
CA LYS A 119 0.97 2.43 -8.00
C LYS A 119 1.66 3.31 -6.97
N LEU A 120 2.87 2.96 -6.56
CA LEU A 120 3.63 3.70 -5.54
C LEU A 120 3.97 5.09 -6.05
N ARG A 121 3.50 6.13 -5.37
CA ARG A 121 4.03 7.50 -5.54
C ARG A 121 4.67 7.95 -4.25
N LEU A 122 5.91 8.42 -4.33
CA LEU A 122 6.70 8.85 -3.19
C LEU A 122 7.22 10.26 -3.47
N TYR A 123 6.87 11.20 -2.58
CA TYR A 123 7.27 12.60 -2.69
C TYR A 123 7.96 13.04 -1.42
N LYS A 124 9.02 13.86 -1.54
CA LYS A 124 9.52 14.66 -0.43
C LYS A 124 8.61 15.88 -0.33
N GLY A 125 7.63 15.84 0.58
CA GLY A 125 6.58 16.85 0.66
C GLY A 125 7.11 18.15 1.23
N LYS A 126 7.35 18.17 2.54
CA LYS A 126 8.03 19.28 3.25
C LYS A 126 9.51 18.94 3.43
N ALA A 127 10.32 19.92 3.85
CA ALA A 127 11.76 19.75 4.06
C ALA A 127 12.11 18.49 4.90
N GLU A 128 11.26 18.16 5.87
CA GLU A 128 11.45 17.04 6.81
C GLU A 128 10.37 15.95 6.75
N GLU A 129 9.74 15.76 5.59
CA GLU A 129 8.63 14.81 5.46
C GLU A 129 8.65 14.08 4.10
N TYR A 130 8.41 12.77 4.12
CA TYR A 130 8.03 12.02 2.92
C TYR A 130 6.56 11.69 2.94
N SER A 131 5.91 11.75 1.77
CA SER A 131 4.55 11.29 1.57
C SER A 131 4.55 10.06 0.66
N ILE A 132 3.90 8.99 1.12
CA ILE A 132 3.81 7.70 0.45
C ILE A 132 2.35 7.49 0.07
N TYR A 133 2.07 7.28 -1.22
CA TYR A 133 0.71 7.18 -1.75
C TYR A 133 0.45 5.85 -2.46
N ARG A 134 -0.81 5.42 -2.37
CA ARG A 134 -1.44 4.41 -3.21
C ARG A 134 -2.89 4.79 -3.46
N ASP A 135 -3.25 5.05 -4.71
CA ASP A 135 -4.62 5.45 -5.08
C ASP A 135 -5.09 6.64 -4.19
N HIS A 136 -6.12 6.46 -3.34
CA HIS A 136 -6.59 7.46 -2.37
C HIS A 136 -5.90 7.38 -0.99
N TYR A 137 -5.19 6.29 -0.70
CA TYR A 137 -4.48 6.11 0.56
C TYR A 137 -3.17 6.91 0.58
N PHE A 138 -2.85 7.47 1.73
CA PHE A 138 -1.53 8.05 1.96
C PHE A 138 -1.07 7.91 3.41
N ILE A 139 0.24 7.81 3.57
CA ILE A 139 0.94 7.90 4.87
C ILE A 139 2.09 8.88 4.69
N LYS A 140 2.13 9.91 5.53
CA LYS A 140 3.25 10.84 5.62
C LYS A 140 4.12 10.49 6.81
N ILE A 141 5.42 10.48 6.59
CA ILE A 141 6.43 10.12 7.59
C ILE A 141 7.39 11.27 7.84
N ARG A 142 7.76 11.47 9.10
CA ARG A 142 8.83 12.39 9.49
C ARG A 142 10.18 11.85 9.01
N ALA A 143 10.96 12.71 8.36
CA ALA A 143 12.33 12.44 7.95
C ALA A 143 13.14 13.73 8.10
N LYS A 144 13.68 13.96 9.29
CA LYS A 144 14.49 15.15 9.60
C LYS A 144 15.68 15.26 8.65
N ALA A 145 16.16 16.48 8.39
CA ALA A 145 17.26 16.69 7.45
C ALA A 145 18.54 15.88 7.78
N ASN A 146 18.77 15.58 9.07
CA ASN A 146 19.90 14.79 9.55
C ASN A 146 19.64 13.28 9.64
N ASP A 147 18.43 12.81 9.30
CA ASP A 147 18.07 11.38 9.30
C ASP A 147 18.58 10.68 8.04
N LYS A 148 19.90 10.46 8.01
CA LYS A 148 20.60 9.80 6.90
C LYS A 148 20.06 8.39 6.64
N ALA A 149 19.60 7.69 7.67
CA ALA A 149 19.10 6.31 7.55
C ALA A 149 17.78 6.28 6.77
N THR A 150 16.81 7.12 7.15
CA THR A 150 15.54 7.23 6.43
C THR A 150 15.75 7.70 5.00
N HIS A 151 16.55 8.75 4.78
CA HIS A 151 16.82 9.25 3.42
C HIS A 151 17.48 8.18 2.53
N LYS A 152 18.46 7.44 3.06
CA LYS A 152 19.13 6.36 2.31
C LYS A 152 18.17 5.22 1.99
N PHE A 153 17.31 4.83 2.94
CA PHE A 153 16.33 3.77 2.73
C PHE A 153 15.29 4.17 1.66
N ILE A 154 14.74 5.39 1.76
CA ILE A 154 13.78 5.89 0.78
C ILE A 154 14.39 6.01 -0.61
N LYS A 155 15.64 6.50 -0.72
CA LYS A 155 16.36 6.52 -2.00
C LYS A 155 16.47 5.11 -2.58
N LYS A 156 16.87 4.14 -1.76
CA LYS A 156 16.98 2.74 -2.18
C LYS A 156 15.66 2.15 -2.68
N VAL A 157 14.53 2.48 -2.04
CA VAL A 157 13.20 2.07 -2.52
C VAL A 157 12.94 2.62 -3.93
N MET A 158 13.29 3.90 -4.15
CA MET A 158 13.10 4.57 -5.45
C MET A 158 14.03 4.04 -6.53
N ASP A 159 15.30 3.80 -6.20
CA ASP A 159 16.27 3.21 -7.12
C ASP A 159 15.81 1.81 -7.55
N TYR A 160 15.44 0.95 -6.59
CA TYR A 160 14.94 -0.40 -6.89
C TYR A 160 13.65 -0.38 -7.71
N LYS A 161 12.73 0.55 -7.41
CA LYS A 161 11.52 0.78 -8.20
C LYS A 161 11.86 1.10 -9.65
N ALA A 162 12.82 1.99 -9.89
CA ALA A 162 13.21 2.41 -11.24
C ALA A 162 13.84 1.27 -12.04
N GLU A 163 14.65 0.43 -11.39
CA GLU A 163 15.32 -0.72 -12.02
C GLU A 163 14.37 -1.89 -12.33
N ASN A 164 13.25 -2.01 -11.59
CA ASN A 164 12.36 -3.18 -11.64
C ASN A 164 10.93 -2.83 -12.07
N LEU A 165 10.68 -1.61 -12.56
CA LEU A 165 9.41 -1.30 -13.23
C LEU A 165 9.41 -2.04 -14.57
N PRO A 166 8.37 -2.83 -14.90
CA PRO A 166 8.22 -3.34 -16.25
C PRO A 166 8.15 -2.15 -17.22
N LEU A 167 8.93 -2.23 -18.31
CA LEU A 167 8.92 -1.25 -19.40
C LEU A 167 7.48 -1.00 -19.86
N GLY A 168 7.14 0.26 -20.08
CA GLY A 168 5.80 0.62 -20.56
C GLY A 168 5.62 0.19 -22.02
N PRO A 169 4.38 0.08 -22.52
CA PRO A 169 4.13 -0.16 -23.94
C PRO A 169 4.64 0.98 -24.86
N GLU A 170 5.10 2.10 -24.31
CA GLU A 170 5.74 3.20 -25.04
C GLU A 170 7.22 2.93 -25.36
N ASP A 171 7.82 1.91 -24.75
CA ASP A 171 9.24 1.53 -24.89
C ASP A 171 9.46 0.32 -25.84
N LEU A 172 8.46 -0.03 -26.68
CA LEU A 172 8.49 -1.13 -27.66
C LEU A 172 8.30 -0.63 -29.10
#